data_AF-A0A956WXH3-F1
#
_entry.id   AF-A0A956WXH3-F1
#
_cell.length_a   1.000
_cell.length_b   1.000
_cell.length_c   1.000
_cell.angle_alpha   90.00
_cell.angle_beta   90.00
_cell.angle_gamma   90.00
#
_symmetry.space_group_name_H-M   'P 1'
#
loop_
_entity.id
_entity.type
_entity.pdbx_description
1 polymer ?
#
loop_
_entity_poly.entity_id
_entity_poly.type
_entity_poly.pdbx_seq_one_letter_code
_entity_poly.pdbx_strand_id
1 'polypeptide(L)'
;INMTTANDQQKKAVDSGYWPLMRYDPRLADEGKNPLQLDSRAPKIPLRDYVYNETRYTMLTKTKPQHAADLLTLAQEDVTSRWHLYEQMATLDYSDEGNK
;
A
#
# COMPACT_ATOMS: atom_id res chain seq x y z
N ILE A 1 6.78 -9.11 16.65
CA ILE A 1 6.77 -9.92 15.41
C ILE A 1 7.43 -11.25 15.76
N ASN A 2 6.85 -12.37 15.34
CA ASN A 2 7.53 -13.67 15.42
C ASN A 2 8.46 -13.81 14.21
N MET A 3 9.77 -13.90 14.45
CA MET A 3 10.77 -13.90 13.36
C MET A 3 10.75 -15.17 12.51
N THR A 4 10.26 -16.30 13.04
CA THR A 4 10.08 -17.54 12.27
C THR A 4 9.05 -17.38 11.15
N THR A 5 8.10 -16.45 11.29
CA THR A 5 7.04 -16.16 10.31
C THR A 5 7.23 -14.80 9.64
N ALA A 6 8.47 -14.30 9.56
CA ALA A 6 8.75 -12.96 9.04
C ALA A 6 8.31 -12.78 7.57
N ASN A 7 8.50 -13.81 6.73
CA ASN A 7 8.08 -13.77 5.33
C ASN A 7 6.56 -13.65 5.19
N ASP A 8 5.79 -14.35 6.03
CA ASP A 8 4.33 -14.23 6.04
C ASP A 8 3.89 -12.82 6.44
N GLN A 9 4.60 -12.20 7.38
CA GLN A 9 4.31 -10.84 7.82
C GLN A 9 4.62 -9.81 6.71
N GLN A 10 5.70 -9.99 5.96
CA GLN A 10 5.99 -9.17 4.77
C GLN A 10 4.91 -9.33 3.71
N LYS A 11 4.46 -10.57 3.47
CA LYS A 11 3.35 -10.85 2.56
C LYS A 11 2.06 -10.14 3.01
N LYS A 12 1.73 -10.18 4.30
CA LYS A 12 0.60 -9.43 4.88
C LYS A 12 0.74 -7.92 4.74
N ALA A 13 1.95 -7.37 4.83
CA ALA A 13 2.19 -5.95 4.63
C ALA A 13 1.80 -5.51 3.21
N VAL A 14 2.13 -6.32 2.19
CA VAL A 14 1.74 -6.08 0.80
C VAL A 14 0.25 -6.36 0.59
N ASP A 15 -0.25 -7.53 1.03
CA ASP A 15 -1.65 -7.94 0.83
C ASP A 15 -2.65 -7.04 1.57
N SER A 16 -2.24 -6.31 2.62
CA SER A 16 -3.08 -5.31 3.31
C SER A 16 -3.04 -3.92 2.69
N GLY A 17 -2.19 -3.68 1.69
CA GLY A 17 -1.95 -2.34 1.15
C GLY A 17 -1.08 -1.43 2.03
N TYR A 18 -0.64 -1.90 3.21
CA TYR A 18 0.24 -1.14 4.07
C TYR A 18 1.56 -0.76 3.37
N TRP A 19 2.09 -1.69 2.56
CA TRP A 19 3.30 -1.51 1.78
C TRP A 19 3.09 -1.89 0.30
N PRO A 20 2.53 -1.00 -0.53
CA PRO A 20 2.39 -1.26 -1.95
C PRO A 20 3.77 -1.25 -2.64
N LEU A 21 4.01 -2.23 -3.50
CA LEU A 21 5.20 -2.34 -4.34
C LEU A 21 4.95 -1.65 -5.68
N MET A 22 5.86 -0.76 -6.05
CA MET A 22 5.81 -0.01 -7.30
C MET A 22 7.23 0.26 -7.80
N ARG A 23 7.35 0.53 -9.10
CA ARG A 23 8.60 0.96 -9.76
C ARG A 23 8.33 2.18 -10.60
N TYR A 24 9.28 3.09 -10.64
CA TYR A 24 9.26 4.24 -11.55
C TYR A 24 10.46 4.15 -12.48
N ASP A 25 10.20 3.99 -13.79
CA ASP A 25 11.23 3.98 -14.82
C ASP A 25 11.02 5.17 -15.77
N PRO A 26 11.82 6.26 -15.64
CA PRO A 26 11.65 7.47 -16.45
C PRO A 26 11.76 7.21 -17.96
N ARG A 27 12.52 6.20 -18.38
CA ARG A 27 12.76 5.91 -19.80
C ARG A 27 11.49 5.47 -20.53
N LEU A 28 10.50 4.96 -19.80
CA LEU A 28 9.21 4.59 -20.38
C LEU A 28 8.42 5.81 -20.86
N ALA A 29 8.58 6.96 -20.20
CA ALA A 29 7.94 8.19 -20.64
C ALA A 29 8.45 8.62 -22.03
N ASP A 30 9.75 8.45 -22.29
CA ASP A 30 10.35 8.71 -23.61
C ASP A 30 9.81 7.77 -24.72
N GLU A 31 9.26 6.61 -24.33
CA GLU A 31 8.61 5.64 -25.21
C GLU A 31 7.08 5.85 -25.31
N GLY A 32 6.52 6.91 -24.71
CA GLY A 32 5.08 7.16 -24.64
C GLY A 32 4.31 6.17 -23.75
N LYS A 33 5.01 5.52 -22.80
CA LYS A 33 4.44 4.57 -21.84
C LYS A 33 4.44 5.18 -20.44
N ASN A 34 3.52 4.73 -19.59
CA ASN A 34 3.47 5.19 -18.21
C ASN A 34 4.74 4.76 -17.45
N PRO A 35 5.50 5.72 -16.85
CA PRO A 35 6.72 5.40 -16.12
C PRO A 35 6.46 4.72 -14.77
N LEU A 36 5.27 4.91 -14.19
CA LEU A 36 4.87 4.28 -12.94
C LEU A 36 4.23 2.91 -13.19
N GLN A 37 4.86 1.87 -12.64
CA GLN A 37 4.36 0.50 -12.64
C GLN A 37 3.95 0.12 -11.22
N LEU A 38 2.66 -0.18 -11.02
CA LEU A 38 2.15 -0.72 -9.77
C LEU A 38 2.21 -2.25 -9.81
N ASP A 39 3.21 -2.84 -9.15
CA ASP A 39 3.43 -4.30 -9.14
C ASP A 39 2.51 -5.03 -8.15
N SER A 40 2.02 -4.32 -7.13
CA SER A 40 1.09 -4.87 -6.14
C SER A 40 -0.35 -4.86 -6.65
N ARG A 41 -1.08 -5.94 -6.34
CA ARG A 41 -2.53 -5.99 -6.56
C ARG A 41 -3.26 -5.13 -5.51
N ALA A 42 -4.56 -4.94 -5.73
CA ALA A 42 -5.45 -4.35 -4.73
C ALA A 42 -5.33 -5.06 -3.37
N PRO A 43 -5.48 -4.31 -2.25
CA PRO A 43 -5.50 -4.90 -0.91
C PRO A 43 -6.54 -6.01 -0.81
N LYS A 44 -6.14 -7.16 -0.26
CA LYS A 44 -6.95 -8.37 -0.13
C LYS A 44 -7.38 -8.66 1.31
N ILE A 45 -6.63 -8.11 2.28
CA ILE A 45 -6.92 -8.27 3.71
C ILE A 45 -7.07 -6.90 4.37
N PRO A 46 -7.89 -6.77 5.43
CA PRO A 46 -7.93 -5.56 6.24
C PRO A 46 -6.57 -5.22 6.86
N LEU A 47 -6.29 -3.93 7.04
CA LEU A 47 -5.04 -3.44 7.65
C LEU A 47 -4.82 -4.02 9.06
N ARG A 48 -5.90 -4.19 9.83
CA ARG A 48 -5.87 -4.76 11.19
C ARG A 48 -5.21 -6.13 11.25
N ASP A 49 -5.37 -6.95 10.22
CA ASP A 49 -4.87 -8.33 10.14
C ASP A 49 -3.34 -8.36 9.95
N TYR A 50 -2.76 -7.26 9.44
CA TYR A 50 -1.32 -7.02 9.41
C TYR A 50 -0.82 -6.39 10.72
N VAL A 51 -1.39 -5.26 11.14
CA VAL A 51 -0.83 -4.44 12.23
C VAL A 51 -0.87 -5.12 13.59
N TYR A 52 -1.91 -5.91 13.89
CA TYR A 52 -2.02 -6.59 15.19
C TYR A 52 -1.10 -7.80 15.37
N ASN A 53 -0.34 -8.18 14.35
CA ASN A 53 0.77 -9.14 14.51
C ASN A 53 2.05 -8.47 15.06
N GLU A 54 2.04 -7.15 15.25
CA GLU A 54 3.22 -6.39 15.66
C GLU A 54 3.00 -5.66 16.98
N THR A 55 3.91 -5.89 17.93
CA THR A 55 3.86 -5.30 19.28
C THR A 55 3.82 -3.78 19.26
N ARG A 56 4.45 -3.15 18.26
CA ARG A 56 4.46 -1.69 18.11
C ARG A 56 3.06 -1.08 17.96
N TYR A 57 2.08 -1.84 17.45
CA TYR A 57 0.69 -1.40 17.36
C TYR A 57 -0.15 -1.92 18.54
N THR A 58 0.05 -3.18 18.96
CA THR A 58 -0.76 -3.77 20.04
C THR A 58 -0.48 -3.19 21.43
N MET A 59 0.64 -2.50 21.63
CA MET A 59 0.88 -1.75 22.88
C MET A 59 -0.09 -0.58 23.04
N LEU A 60 -0.49 0.08 21.94
CA LEU A 60 -1.44 1.18 21.99
C LEU A 60 -2.85 0.70 22.31
N THR A 61 -3.26 -0.46 21.78
CA THR A 61 -4.59 -1.03 22.09
C THR A 61 -4.74 -1.40 23.56
N LYS A 62 -3.64 -1.79 24.24
CA LYS A 62 -3.63 -2.10 25.67
C LYS A 62 -3.71 -0.85 26.55
N THR A 63 -3.07 0.24 26.13
CA THR A 63 -2.95 1.46 26.95
C THR A 63 -4.05 2.48 26.69
N LYS A 64 -4.50 2.59 25.43
CA LYS A 64 -5.51 3.56 24.97
C LYS A 64 -6.43 2.90 23.92
N PRO A 65 -7.31 1.96 24.30
CA PRO A 65 -8.08 1.15 23.36
C PRO A 65 -8.97 1.98 22.42
N GLN A 66 -9.65 3.02 22.92
CA GLN A 66 -10.51 3.87 22.08
C GLN A 66 -9.70 4.59 21.00
N HIS A 67 -8.64 5.30 21.38
CA HIS A 67 -7.77 5.97 20.43
C HIS A 67 -7.11 5.00 19.43
N ALA A 68 -6.78 3.78 19.86
CA ALA A 68 -6.22 2.77 18.98
C ALA A 68 -7.23 2.34 17.90
N ALA A 69 -8.51 2.22 18.24
CA ALA A 69 -9.58 1.93 17.29
C ALA A 69 -9.77 3.10 16.31
N ASP A 70 -9.80 4.33 16.79
CA ASP A 70 -9.95 5.53 15.96
C ASP A 70 -8.79 5.66 14.96
N LEU A 71 -7.55 5.47 15.42
CA LEU A 71 -6.36 5.51 14.57
C LEU A 71 -6.31 4.36 13.57
N LEU A 72 -6.84 3.18 13.90
CA LEU A 72 -6.92 2.06 12.97
C LEU A 72 -7.89 2.36 11.82
N THR A 73 -9.02 3.01 12.10
CA THR A 73 -9.97 3.45 11.07
C THR A 73 -9.30 4.45 10.13
N LEU A 74 -8.66 5.49 10.67
CA LEU A 74 -7.94 6.49 9.87
C LEU A 74 -6.83 5.85 9.03
N ALA A 75 -6.03 4.96 9.63
CA ALA A 75 -4.95 4.27 8.91
C ALA A 75 -5.49 3.37 7.78
N GLN A 76 -6.65 2.74 7.96
CA GLN A 76 -7.30 1.95 6.92
C GLN A 76 -7.76 2.84 5.76
N GLU A 77 -8.34 4.00 6.05
CA GLU A 77 -8.74 5.00 5.05
C GLU A 77 -7.52 5.53 4.28
N ASP A 78 -6.43 5.84 4.97
CA ASP A 78 -5.17 6.31 4.37
C ASP A 78 -4.58 5.27 3.42
N VAL A 79 -4.50 4.01 3.85
CA VAL A 79 -3.98 2.92 3.03
C VAL A 79 -4.84 2.72 1.78
N THR A 80 -6.17 2.73 1.92
CA THR A 80 -7.10 2.63 0.80
C THR A 80 -6.91 3.80 -0.17
N SER A 81 -6.88 5.04 0.34
CA SER A 81 -6.78 6.25 -0.47
C SER A 81 -5.46 6.32 -1.24
N ARG A 82 -4.35 5.99 -0.56
CA ARG A 82 -3.02 5.94 -1.17
C ARG A 82 -2.92 4.87 -2.25
N TRP A 83 -3.54 3.71 -2.04
CA TRP A 83 -3.58 2.68 -3.08
C TRP A 83 -4.34 3.16 -4.32
N HIS A 84 -5.52 3.78 -4.15
CA HIS A 84 -6.31 4.30 -5.28
C HIS A 84 -5.56 5.38 -6.04
N LEU A 85 -4.83 6.25 -5.35
CA LEU A 85 -3.97 7.24 -6.00
C LEU A 85 -2.92 6.57 -6.90
N TYR A 86 -2.22 5.55 -6.40
CA TYR A 86 -1.21 4.87 -7.21
C TYR A 86 -1.80 4.06 -8.35
N GLU A 87 -2.98 3.45 -8.16
CA GLU A 87 -3.72 2.79 -9.24
C GLU A 87 -4.04 3.80 -10.35
N GLN A 88 -4.65 4.95 -9.99
CA GLN A 88 -4.97 6.01 -10.94
C GLN A 88 -3.72 6.47 -11.69
N MET A 89 -2.64 6.76 -10.96
CA MET A 89 -1.36 7.19 -11.56
C MET A 89 -0.80 6.15 -12.53
N ALA A 90 -0.91 4.85 -12.24
CA ALA A 90 -0.43 3.77 -13.11
C ALA A 90 -1.33 3.54 -14.33
N THR A 91 -2.59 4.03 -14.29
CA THR A 91 -3.54 3.97 -15.42
C THR A 91 -3.54 5.21 -16.30
N LEU A 92 -2.79 6.27 -15.93
CA LEU A 92 -2.66 7.46 -16.76
C LEU A 92 -2.09 7.11 -18.13
N ASP A 93 -2.67 7.71 -19.17
CA ASP A 93 -2.20 7.59 -20.55
C ASP A 93 -1.03 8.56 -20.78
N TYR A 94 0.05 8.03 -21.34
CA TYR A 94 1.28 8.74 -21.69
C TYR A 94 1.55 8.68 -23.20
N SER A 95 0.59 8.19 -23.99
CA SER A 95 0.71 8.19 -25.44
C SER A 95 0.73 9.62 -25.97
N ASP A 96 1.73 9.94 -26.79
CA ASP A 96 1.83 11.24 -27.45
C ASP A 96 0.70 11.39 -28.48
N GLU A 97 -0.40 12.07 -28.14
CA GLU A 97 -1.43 12.50 -29.11
C GLU A 97 -0.95 13.65 -30.03
N GLY A 98 0.37 13.89 -30.12
CA GLY A 98 0.91 15.19 -30.53
C GLY A 98 2.05 15.19 -31.55
N ASN A 99 2.20 14.17 -32.40
CA ASN A 99 3.05 14.28 -33.60
C ASN A 99 2.20 14.27 -34.88
N LYS A 100 1.59 15.43 -35.17
CA LYS A 100 1.12 15.81 -36.51
C LYS A 100 2.05 16.87 -37.07
#